data_AF-A0AA96YPD2-F1
#
_entry.id   AF-A0AA96YPD2-F1
#
_cell.length_a   1.000
_cell.length_b   1.000
_cell.length_c   1.000
_cell.angle_alpha   90.00
_cell.angle_beta   90.00
_cell.angle_gamma   90.00
#
_symmetry.space_group_name_H-M   'P 1'
#
loop_
_entity.id
_entity.type
_entity.pdbx_description
1 polymer ?
#
loop_
_entity_poly.entity_id
_entity_poly.type
_entity_poly.pdbx_seq_one_letter_code
_entity_poly.pdbx_strand_id
1 'polypeptide(L)'
;MKTQSTEAPDCTSTQTAQSNLYSFPSKLSRARHEVRRQIAKYPALYLPLARSKHQPGHFYDPEVVSRETEIVIEAYPRSGNSFAVTAFKMAQQRPIRVAHHLHAAAQVRTGIQYNLPTLVTVRDPEEAVLSYVILSPFLLVRQALQSYLDFHEGILDLKDQMVVSTFQQVTTDFGQVIRRVNQRFGSSFAEFEHTEANVKRCFELQEEGWAAKGQREPNVGFPSEERKRIKDQLREQFYSESRGDRLIQMRTRAYELYDLFCQAAEQ
;
A
#
# COMPACT_ATOMS: atom_id res chain seq x y z
N MET A 1 15.65 57.48 34.95
CA MET A 1 16.87 56.78 34.48
C MET A 1 17.00 55.51 35.29
N LYS A 2 16.88 54.28 34.80
CA LYS A 2 17.08 53.71 33.46
C LYS A 2 15.96 52.69 33.18
N THR A 3 15.44 52.71 31.96
CA THR A 3 14.54 51.71 31.37
C THR A 3 15.31 50.41 31.10
N GLN A 4 14.78 49.27 31.52
CA GLN A 4 15.24 47.95 31.07
C GLN A 4 14.47 47.57 29.81
N SER A 5 15.20 47.47 28.71
CA SER A 5 14.78 46.91 27.44
C SER A 5 14.86 45.39 27.50
N THR A 6 13.72 44.72 27.35
CA THR A 6 13.62 43.29 27.08
C THR A 6 13.96 43.04 25.61
N GLU A 7 15.14 42.48 25.35
CA GLU A 7 15.51 41.93 24.04
C GLU A 7 14.78 40.59 23.82
N ALA A 8 14.13 40.46 22.66
CA ALA A 8 13.46 39.26 22.22
C ALA A 8 14.50 38.21 21.77
N PRO A 9 14.28 36.90 22.01
CA PRO A 9 15.22 35.89 21.57
C PRO A 9 15.27 35.80 20.05
N ASP A 10 16.51 35.80 19.56
CA ASP A 10 16.96 35.77 18.18
C ASP A 10 16.32 34.62 17.36
N CYS A 11 15.53 35.00 16.35
CA CYS A 11 14.71 34.13 15.49
C CYS A 11 15.51 33.48 14.34
N THR A 12 16.82 33.26 14.52
CA THR A 12 17.71 32.79 13.45
C THR A 12 18.31 31.40 13.69
N SER A 13 18.10 30.79 14.86
CA SER A 13 18.66 29.47 15.20
C SER A 13 17.76 28.26 14.87
N THR A 14 16.50 28.48 14.49
CA THR A 14 15.52 27.40 14.21
C THR A 14 15.42 26.99 12.73
N GLN A 15 16.01 27.75 11.79
CA GLN A 15 15.97 27.41 10.36
C GLN A 15 16.98 26.34 9.95
N THR A 16 18.06 26.14 10.71
CA THR A 16 19.13 25.20 10.34
C THR A 16 18.87 23.76 10.78
N ALA A 17 17.85 23.52 11.62
CA ALA A 17 17.53 22.20 12.17
C ALA A 17 16.43 21.43 11.39
N GLN A 18 15.71 22.08 10.46
CA GLN A 18 14.62 21.47 9.70
C GLN A 18 15.06 20.86 8.35
N SER A 19 16.30 21.03 7.94
CA SER A 19 16.80 20.63 6.61
C SER A 19 17.31 19.18 6.51
N ASN A 20 17.36 18.42 7.61
CA ASN A 20 17.97 17.08 7.65
C ASN A 20 16.97 15.89 7.63
N LEU A 21 15.66 16.14 7.55
CA LEU A 21 14.63 15.07 7.52
C LEU A 21 14.35 14.47 6.14
N TYR A 22 14.95 15.01 5.08
CA TYR A 22 14.85 14.49 3.72
C TYR A 22 16.23 14.06 3.24
N SER A 23 16.64 12.84 3.63
CA SER A 23 17.78 12.18 3.01
C SER A 23 17.62 12.20 1.49
N PHE A 24 18.60 12.77 0.79
CA PHE A 24 18.60 12.90 -0.67
C PHE A 24 18.19 11.57 -1.33
N PRO A 25 17.37 11.60 -2.39
CA PRO A 25 16.90 10.39 -3.07
C PRO A 25 18.09 9.60 -3.60
N SER A 26 18.45 8.51 -2.91
CA SER A 26 19.58 7.70 -3.35
C SER A 26 19.26 7.14 -4.75
N LYS A 27 20.10 7.48 -5.75
CA LYS A 27 19.97 6.94 -7.12
C LYS A 27 19.90 5.41 -7.10
N LEU A 28 20.59 4.80 -6.14
CA LEU A 28 20.57 3.38 -5.87
C LEU A 28 19.18 2.87 -5.45
N SER A 29 18.47 3.55 -4.54
CA SER A 29 17.11 3.18 -4.12
C SER A 29 16.13 3.22 -5.30
N ARG A 30 16.26 4.24 -6.16
CA ARG A 30 15.45 4.35 -7.39
C ARG A 30 15.77 3.24 -8.39
N ALA A 31 17.04 2.93 -8.61
CA ALA A 31 17.45 1.84 -9.49
C ALA A 31 16.96 0.47 -8.96
N ARG A 32 17.09 0.23 -7.65
CA ARG A 32 16.59 -0.99 -6.99
C ARG A 32 15.07 -1.12 -7.11
N HIS A 33 14.34 -0.01 -6.95
CA HIS A 33 12.88 0.02 -7.17
C HIS A 33 12.53 -0.37 -8.60
N GLU A 34 13.20 0.22 -9.58
CA GLU A 34 12.95 -0.04 -11.00
C GLU A 34 13.25 -1.49 -11.38
N VAL A 35 14.38 -2.04 -10.93
CA VAL A 35 14.70 -3.46 -11.15
C VAL A 35 13.65 -4.35 -10.50
N ARG A 36 13.29 -4.10 -9.23
CA ARG A 36 12.24 -4.84 -8.51
C ARG A 36 10.92 -4.81 -9.28
N ARG A 37 10.50 -3.64 -9.76
CA ARG A 37 9.25 -3.43 -10.50
C ARG A 37 9.19 -4.30 -11.77
N GLN A 38 10.28 -4.37 -12.51
CA GLN A 38 10.35 -5.17 -13.74
C GLN A 38 10.26 -6.68 -13.44
N ILE A 39 11.01 -7.17 -12.44
CA ILE A 39 10.98 -8.58 -12.09
C ILE A 39 9.67 -9.00 -11.42
N ALA A 40 8.99 -8.10 -10.69
CA ALA A 40 7.77 -8.36 -9.93
C ALA A 40 6.57 -8.82 -10.78
N LYS A 41 6.67 -8.75 -12.10
CA LYS A 41 5.69 -9.28 -13.06
C LYS A 41 5.84 -10.78 -13.30
N TYR A 42 7.02 -11.34 -13.01
CA TYR A 42 7.39 -12.70 -13.38
C TYR A 42 7.58 -13.58 -12.12
N PRO A 43 6.61 -14.47 -11.79
CA PRO A 43 6.67 -15.34 -10.62
C PRO A 43 7.98 -16.10 -10.44
N ALA A 44 8.47 -16.71 -11.52
CA ALA A 44 9.68 -17.54 -11.52
C ALA A 44 10.96 -16.78 -11.15
N LEU A 45 10.99 -15.45 -11.37
CA LEU A 45 12.13 -14.60 -11.02
C LEU A 45 11.95 -13.94 -9.66
N TYR A 46 10.76 -13.38 -9.43
CA TYR A 46 10.54 -12.52 -8.27
C TYR A 46 10.34 -13.30 -6.97
N LEU A 47 9.56 -14.40 -6.98
CA LEU A 47 9.21 -15.10 -5.74
C LEU A 47 10.39 -15.80 -5.08
N PRO A 48 11.33 -16.47 -5.80
CA PRO A 48 12.53 -17.00 -5.17
C PRO A 48 13.37 -15.93 -4.47
N LEU A 49 13.53 -14.76 -5.10
CA LEU A 49 14.23 -13.61 -4.52
C LEU A 49 13.49 -13.02 -3.31
N ALA A 50 12.16 -12.98 -3.36
CA ALA A 50 11.36 -12.51 -2.24
C ALA A 50 11.46 -13.47 -1.03
N ARG A 51 11.43 -14.79 -1.26
CA ARG A 51 11.55 -15.80 -0.20
C ARG A 51 12.90 -15.77 0.52
N SER A 52 13.98 -15.50 -0.19
CA SER A 52 15.31 -15.38 0.46
C SER A 52 15.43 -14.12 1.30
N LYS A 53 14.71 -13.05 0.95
CA LYS A 53 14.73 -11.77 1.66
C LYS A 53 13.76 -11.71 2.84
N HIS A 54 12.62 -12.39 2.73
CA HIS A 54 11.53 -12.32 3.69
C HIS A 54 11.31 -13.70 4.32
N GLN A 55 11.69 -13.83 5.58
CA GLN A 55 11.37 -15.01 6.38
C GLN A 55 10.01 -14.81 7.06
N PRO A 56 9.15 -15.83 7.12
CA PRO A 56 7.92 -15.77 7.89
C PRO A 56 8.25 -15.58 9.39
N GLY A 57 7.58 -14.67 10.08
CA GLY A 57 7.82 -14.53 11.53
C GLY A 57 7.08 -13.39 12.20
N HIS A 58 7.24 -12.15 11.73
CA HIS A 58 6.55 -11.01 12.34
C HIS A 58 5.24 -10.69 11.63
N PHE A 59 4.23 -10.28 12.40
CA PHE A 59 2.87 -10.01 11.94
C PHE A 59 2.80 -9.04 10.73
N TYR A 60 3.80 -8.15 10.60
CA TYR A 60 3.90 -7.13 9.54
C TYR A 60 5.00 -7.38 8.51
N ASP A 61 5.67 -8.51 8.55
CA ASP A 61 6.66 -8.83 7.52
C ASP A 61 5.98 -9.39 6.28
N PRO A 62 6.43 -9.02 5.07
CA PRO A 62 5.87 -9.58 3.86
C PRO A 62 5.91 -11.10 3.88
N GLU A 63 4.76 -11.72 3.65
CA GLU A 63 4.62 -13.17 3.61
C GLU A 63 4.47 -13.59 2.15
N VAL A 64 5.40 -14.41 1.68
CA VAL A 64 5.46 -14.85 0.28
C VAL A 64 4.55 -16.05 0.07
N VAL A 65 3.75 -16.02 -0.98
CA VAL A 65 2.88 -17.15 -1.36
C VAL A 65 3.64 -18.47 -1.47
N SER A 66 3.10 -19.49 -0.80
CA SER A 66 3.62 -20.84 -0.72
C SER A 66 2.47 -21.86 -0.80
N ARG A 67 2.78 -23.16 -0.66
CA ARG A 67 1.77 -24.22 -0.66
C ARG A 67 0.96 -24.27 0.63
N GLU A 68 1.47 -23.67 1.70
CA GLU A 68 0.82 -23.56 3.00
C GLU A 68 -0.01 -22.29 3.12
N THR A 69 0.04 -21.39 2.13
CA THR A 69 -0.81 -20.19 2.09
C THR A 69 -2.26 -20.60 1.93
N GLU A 70 -3.15 -19.98 2.70
CA GLU A 70 -4.58 -20.27 2.69
C GLU A 70 -5.38 -19.17 1.98
N ILE A 71 -4.85 -17.95 1.92
CA ILE A 71 -5.43 -16.82 1.19
C ILE A 71 -4.33 -15.85 0.77
N VAL A 72 -4.50 -15.22 -0.40
CA VAL A 72 -3.68 -14.08 -0.85
C VAL A 72 -4.49 -12.80 -0.64
N ILE A 73 -3.92 -11.85 0.11
CA ILE A 73 -4.48 -10.50 0.27
C ILE A 73 -3.42 -9.51 -0.20
N GLU A 74 -3.66 -8.91 -1.36
CA GLU A 74 -2.70 -8.02 -2.02
C GLU A 74 -3.35 -6.76 -2.56
N ALA A 75 -2.52 -5.74 -2.77
CA ALA A 75 -2.90 -4.54 -3.48
C ALA A 75 -1.65 -3.74 -3.83
N TYR A 76 -1.81 -2.73 -4.68
CA TYR A 76 -0.81 -1.69 -4.82
C TYR A 76 -0.52 -1.03 -3.45
N PRO A 77 0.73 -0.56 -3.16
CA PRO A 77 1.04 0.05 -1.88
C PRO A 77 0.05 1.16 -1.52
N ARG A 78 -0.24 1.30 -0.23
CA ARG A 78 -1.13 2.33 0.31
C ARG A 78 -2.61 2.19 -0.06
N SER A 79 -3.03 1.00 -0.48
CA SER A 79 -4.42 0.68 -0.81
C SER A 79 -5.13 -0.14 0.27
N GLY A 80 -4.80 0.05 1.56
CA GLY A 80 -5.51 -0.63 2.67
C GLY A 80 -4.98 -2.01 3.06
N ASN A 81 -3.89 -2.49 2.45
CA ASN A 81 -3.27 -3.79 2.71
C ASN A 81 -3.10 -4.13 4.20
N SER A 82 -2.49 -3.23 4.96
CA SER A 82 -2.18 -3.48 6.38
C SER A 82 -3.46 -3.62 7.19
N PHE A 83 -4.46 -2.75 6.96
CA PHE A 83 -5.77 -2.89 7.58
C PHE A 83 -6.45 -4.21 7.20
N ALA A 84 -6.51 -4.54 5.90
CA ALA A 84 -7.17 -5.76 5.41
C ALA A 84 -6.56 -7.03 6.04
N VAL A 85 -5.22 -7.13 6.07
CA VAL A 85 -4.53 -8.27 6.67
C VAL A 85 -4.75 -8.33 8.18
N THR A 86 -4.64 -7.20 8.88
CA THR A 86 -4.85 -7.14 10.33
C THR A 86 -6.28 -7.52 10.69
N ALA A 87 -7.26 -6.91 10.04
CA ALA A 87 -8.69 -7.18 10.25
C ALA A 87 -9.01 -8.65 9.93
N PHE A 88 -8.49 -9.17 8.81
CA PHE A 88 -8.68 -10.57 8.43
C PHE A 88 -8.14 -11.49 9.52
N LYS A 89 -6.85 -11.36 9.89
CA LYS A 89 -6.21 -12.20 10.91
C LYS A 89 -6.90 -12.11 12.28
N MET A 90 -7.32 -10.91 12.68
CA MET A 90 -8.02 -10.68 13.95
C MET A 90 -9.39 -11.37 14.01
N ALA A 91 -10.08 -11.50 12.88
CA ALA A 91 -11.36 -12.20 12.82
C ALA A 91 -11.23 -13.73 12.94
N GLN A 92 -10.07 -14.32 12.63
CA GLN A 92 -9.93 -15.77 12.55
C GLN A 92 -9.76 -16.43 13.93
N GLN A 93 -10.44 -17.57 14.12
CA GLN A 93 -10.37 -18.37 15.34
C GLN A 93 -9.05 -19.14 15.50
N ARG A 94 -8.27 -19.26 14.43
CA ARG A 94 -6.95 -19.88 14.41
C ARG A 94 -5.99 -19.04 13.56
N PRO A 95 -4.67 -19.20 13.74
CA PRO A 95 -3.70 -18.64 12.81
C PRO A 95 -3.96 -19.13 11.38
N ILE A 96 -4.14 -18.18 10.45
CA ILE A 96 -4.23 -18.42 9.01
C ILE A 96 -2.98 -17.89 8.34
N ARG A 97 -2.40 -18.65 7.40
CA ARG A 97 -1.29 -18.17 6.57
C ARG A 97 -1.79 -17.31 5.42
N VAL A 98 -1.38 -16.04 5.42
CA VAL A 98 -1.88 -15.02 4.49
C VAL A 98 -0.70 -14.49 3.71
N ALA A 99 -0.64 -14.73 2.40
CA ALA A 99 0.39 -14.11 1.56
C ALA A 99 0.03 -12.64 1.30
N HIS A 100 0.97 -11.73 1.57
CA HIS A 100 0.70 -10.29 1.56
C HIS A 100 1.96 -9.41 1.49
N HIS A 101 1.75 -8.11 1.25
CA HIS A 101 2.75 -7.03 1.33
C HIS A 101 3.98 -7.20 0.40
N LEU A 102 3.87 -8.00 -0.67
CA LEU A 102 4.85 -7.96 -1.76
C LEU A 102 4.50 -6.89 -2.79
N HIS A 103 3.23 -6.49 -2.89
CA HIS A 103 2.76 -5.49 -3.85
C HIS A 103 3.19 -5.82 -5.29
N ALA A 104 3.08 -7.10 -5.64
CA ALA A 104 3.61 -7.64 -6.88
C ALA A 104 2.56 -8.51 -7.58
N ALA A 105 2.36 -8.26 -8.87
CA ALA A 105 1.50 -9.08 -9.71
C ALA A 105 1.88 -10.58 -9.63
N ALA A 106 3.18 -10.88 -9.55
CA ALA A 106 3.67 -12.25 -9.38
C ALA A 106 3.06 -13.00 -8.18
N GLN A 107 2.80 -12.32 -7.06
CA GLN A 107 2.18 -12.94 -5.88
C GLN A 107 0.72 -13.32 -6.16
N VAL A 108 -0.05 -12.39 -6.74
CA VAL A 108 -1.45 -12.61 -7.13
C VAL A 108 -1.55 -13.73 -8.16
N ARG A 109 -0.76 -13.66 -9.24
CA ARG A 109 -0.74 -14.68 -10.31
C ARG A 109 -0.47 -16.08 -9.73
N THR A 110 0.49 -16.19 -8.81
CA THR A 110 0.84 -17.47 -8.19
C THR A 110 -0.25 -17.98 -7.24
N GLY A 111 -0.92 -17.08 -6.49
CA GLY A 111 -2.07 -17.43 -5.67
C GLY A 111 -3.19 -18.06 -6.50
N ILE A 112 -3.52 -17.43 -7.62
CA ILE A 112 -4.52 -17.93 -8.58
C ILE A 112 -4.08 -19.26 -9.19
N GLN A 113 -2.81 -19.39 -9.59
CA GLN A 113 -2.26 -20.67 -10.08
C GLN A 113 -2.32 -21.81 -9.06
N TYR A 114 -2.32 -21.49 -7.77
CA TYR A 114 -2.47 -22.46 -6.68
C TYR A 114 -3.94 -22.72 -6.31
N ASN A 115 -4.89 -22.10 -7.02
CA ASN A 115 -6.33 -22.13 -6.73
C ASN A 115 -6.65 -21.64 -5.31
N LEU A 116 -5.90 -20.66 -4.82
CA LEU A 116 -6.12 -20.08 -3.49
C LEU A 116 -7.18 -18.98 -3.55
N PRO A 117 -8.00 -18.83 -2.50
CA PRO A 117 -8.74 -17.59 -2.25
C PRO A 117 -7.82 -16.39 -2.45
N THR A 118 -8.19 -15.49 -3.35
CA THR A 118 -7.37 -14.34 -3.72
C THR A 118 -8.22 -13.09 -3.68
N LEU A 119 -7.80 -12.13 -2.84
CA LEU A 119 -8.42 -10.83 -2.65
C LEU A 119 -7.44 -9.74 -3.09
N VAL A 120 -7.87 -8.89 -4.02
CA VAL A 120 -7.13 -7.70 -4.44
C VAL A 120 -7.89 -6.42 -4.09
N THR A 121 -7.26 -5.54 -3.33
CA THR A 121 -7.82 -4.22 -3.03
C THR A 121 -7.37 -3.17 -4.05
N VAL A 122 -8.29 -2.37 -4.55
CA VAL A 122 -8.00 -1.24 -5.45
C VAL A 122 -8.35 0.09 -4.80
N ARG A 123 -7.56 1.12 -5.11
CA ARG A 123 -7.72 2.48 -4.58
C ARG A 123 -7.55 3.47 -5.73
N ASP A 124 -8.21 4.62 -5.60
CA ASP A 124 -8.03 5.76 -6.50
C ASP A 124 -6.52 5.97 -6.80
N PRO A 125 -6.16 6.08 -8.10
CA PRO A 125 -4.77 6.18 -8.52
C PRO A 125 -4.01 7.33 -7.89
N GLU A 126 -4.58 8.54 -7.86
CA GLU A 126 -3.93 9.72 -7.28
C GLU A 126 -3.67 9.49 -5.78
N GLU A 127 -4.71 9.11 -5.07
CA GLU A 127 -4.69 8.87 -3.64
C GLU A 127 -3.63 7.84 -3.23
N ALA A 128 -3.53 6.74 -3.96
CA ALA A 128 -2.58 5.67 -3.71
C ALA A 128 -1.15 6.07 -4.10
N VAL A 129 -0.96 6.66 -5.28
CA VAL A 129 0.36 7.08 -5.81
C VAL A 129 0.97 8.14 -4.92
N LEU A 130 0.23 9.20 -4.57
CA LEU A 130 0.74 10.27 -3.72
C LEU A 130 1.05 9.77 -2.32
N SER A 131 0.19 8.92 -1.75
CA SER A 131 0.45 8.28 -0.46
C SER A 131 1.72 7.41 -0.48
N TYR A 132 2.03 6.78 -1.62
CA TYR A 132 3.22 5.95 -1.76
C TYR A 132 4.49 6.78 -1.88
N VAL A 133 4.44 7.90 -2.61
CA VAL A 133 5.55 8.86 -2.68
C VAL A 133 5.85 9.45 -1.30
N ILE A 134 4.83 9.77 -0.50
CA ILE A 134 5.03 10.24 0.88
C ILE A 134 5.75 9.17 1.73
N LEU A 135 5.36 7.90 1.62
CA LEU A 135 6.01 6.79 2.33
C LEU A 135 7.44 6.52 1.82
N SER A 136 7.69 6.79 0.54
CA SER A 136 8.94 6.48 -0.14
C SER A 136 9.44 7.72 -0.87
N PRO A 137 9.95 8.73 -0.15
CA PRO A 137 10.28 10.05 -0.70
C PRO A 137 11.41 10.01 -1.75
N PHE A 138 12.10 8.87 -1.89
CA PHE A 138 13.05 8.66 -2.97
C PHE A 138 12.39 8.41 -4.34
N LEU A 139 11.08 8.13 -4.39
CA LEU A 139 10.34 7.86 -5.63
C LEU A 139 9.83 9.15 -6.26
N LEU A 140 9.94 9.23 -7.58
CA LEU A 140 9.24 10.25 -8.34
C LEU A 140 7.78 9.83 -8.55
N VAL A 141 6.86 10.80 -8.63
CA VAL A 141 5.42 10.56 -8.93
C VAL A 141 5.26 9.67 -10.17
N ARG A 142 6.02 9.93 -11.23
CA ARG A 142 6.01 9.10 -12.44
C ARG A 142 6.42 7.64 -12.19
N GLN A 143 7.39 7.39 -11.32
CA GLN A 143 7.82 6.02 -10.99
C GLN A 143 6.78 5.29 -10.17
N ALA A 144 6.15 5.98 -9.20
CA ALA A 144 5.05 5.42 -8.42
C ALA A 144 3.83 5.14 -9.31
N LEU A 145 3.47 6.06 -10.20
CA LEU A 145 2.40 5.85 -11.18
C LEU A 145 2.71 4.70 -12.14
N GLN A 146 3.95 4.56 -12.61
CA GLN A 146 4.35 3.41 -13.42
C GLN A 146 4.16 2.10 -12.64
N SER A 147 4.56 2.06 -11.36
CA SER A 147 4.34 0.90 -10.50
C SER A 147 2.85 0.57 -10.31
N TYR A 148 1.98 1.59 -10.28
CA TYR A 148 0.52 1.39 -10.25
C TYR A 148 0.06 0.67 -11.51
N LEU A 149 0.48 1.14 -12.69
CA LEU A 149 0.18 0.50 -13.96
C LEU A 149 0.69 -0.94 -13.99
N ASP A 150 1.96 -1.17 -13.64
CA ASP A 150 2.54 -2.51 -13.72
C ASP A 150 1.85 -3.55 -12.83
N PHE A 151 1.41 -3.14 -11.64
CA PHE A 151 0.70 -4.02 -10.72
C PHE A 151 -0.66 -4.41 -11.31
N HIS A 152 -1.47 -3.43 -11.71
CA HIS A 152 -2.84 -3.64 -12.18
C HIS A 152 -2.88 -4.27 -13.57
N GLU A 153 -2.02 -3.84 -14.51
CA GLU A 153 -1.89 -4.47 -15.83
C GLU A 153 -1.42 -5.92 -15.72
N GLY A 154 -0.51 -6.20 -14.77
CA GLY A 154 0.04 -7.53 -14.56
C GLY A 154 -0.96 -8.57 -14.01
N ILE A 155 -2.14 -8.13 -13.58
CA ILE A 155 -3.21 -8.99 -13.06
C ILE A 155 -4.55 -8.79 -13.76
N LEU A 156 -4.63 -7.91 -14.77
CA LEU A 156 -5.87 -7.55 -15.44
C LEU A 156 -6.51 -8.76 -16.15
N ASP A 157 -5.69 -9.62 -16.75
CA ASP A 157 -6.10 -10.87 -17.41
C ASP A 157 -6.70 -11.90 -16.44
N LEU A 158 -6.51 -11.69 -15.14
CA LEU A 158 -6.95 -12.60 -14.08
C LEU A 158 -8.03 -11.96 -13.18
N LYS A 159 -8.55 -10.78 -13.52
CA LYS A 159 -9.51 -10.05 -12.67
C LYS A 159 -10.74 -10.89 -12.30
N ASP A 160 -11.22 -11.70 -13.24
CA ASP A 160 -12.42 -12.53 -13.06
C ASP A 160 -12.13 -13.84 -12.30
N GLN A 161 -10.88 -14.06 -11.87
CA GLN A 161 -10.43 -15.23 -11.08
C GLN A 161 -10.19 -14.91 -9.61
N MET A 162 -10.35 -13.65 -9.20
CA MET A 162 -10.15 -13.18 -7.83
C MET A 162 -11.36 -12.39 -7.33
N VAL A 163 -11.44 -12.14 -6.03
CA VAL A 163 -12.32 -11.09 -5.49
C VAL A 163 -11.58 -9.77 -5.56
N VAL A 164 -12.24 -8.77 -6.13
CA VAL A 164 -11.76 -7.38 -6.13
C VAL A 164 -12.58 -6.61 -5.10
N SER A 165 -11.89 -5.79 -4.30
CA SER A 165 -12.55 -4.89 -3.35
C SER A 165 -12.03 -3.47 -3.51
N THR A 166 -12.88 -2.47 -3.37
CA THR A 166 -12.39 -1.08 -3.28
C THR A 166 -11.80 -0.81 -1.90
N PHE A 167 -10.92 0.17 -1.80
CA PHE A 167 -10.39 0.67 -0.53
C PHE A 167 -11.53 1.03 0.43
N GLN A 168 -12.57 1.69 -0.09
CA GLN A 168 -13.74 2.07 0.70
C GLN A 168 -14.44 0.85 1.28
N GLN A 169 -14.78 -0.16 0.46
CA GLN A 169 -15.39 -1.41 0.93
C GLN A 169 -14.56 -2.06 2.05
N VAL A 170 -13.23 -2.12 1.89
CA VAL A 170 -12.33 -2.66 2.91
C VAL A 170 -12.39 -1.85 4.22
N THR A 171 -12.46 -0.52 4.15
CA THR A 171 -12.44 0.34 5.34
C THR A 171 -13.80 0.65 5.95
N THR A 172 -14.91 0.23 5.32
CA THR A 172 -16.28 0.49 5.81
C THR A 172 -17.02 -0.78 6.17
N ASP A 173 -16.85 -1.87 5.39
CA ASP A 173 -17.46 -3.17 5.68
C ASP A 173 -16.61 -4.31 5.10
N PHE A 174 -15.54 -4.60 5.82
CA PHE A 174 -14.66 -5.71 5.46
C PHE A 174 -15.31 -7.10 5.65
N GLY A 175 -16.33 -7.22 6.50
CA GLY A 175 -17.07 -8.47 6.70
C GLY A 175 -17.74 -8.92 5.40
N GLN A 176 -18.41 -8.00 4.71
CA GLN A 176 -18.99 -8.27 3.38
C GLN A 176 -17.94 -8.67 2.34
N VAL A 177 -16.73 -8.11 2.39
CA VAL A 177 -15.64 -8.50 1.49
C VAL A 177 -15.22 -9.94 1.76
N ILE A 178 -15.03 -10.34 3.03
CA ILE A 178 -14.70 -11.73 3.40
C ILE A 178 -15.82 -12.69 3.00
N ARG A 179 -17.08 -12.29 3.16
CA ARG A 179 -18.24 -13.09 2.72
C ARG A 179 -18.18 -13.39 1.23
N ARG A 180 -17.85 -12.41 0.38
CA ARG A 180 -17.69 -12.62 -1.07
C ARG A 180 -16.52 -13.56 -1.38
N VAL A 181 -15.42 -13.47 -0.65
CA VAL A 181 -14.30 -14.43 -0.77
C VAL A 181 -14.80 -15.85 -0.47
N ASN A 182 -15.53 -16.03 0.63
CA ASN A 182 -16.11 -17.33 1.00
C ASN A 182 -17.05 -17.88 -0.05
N GLN A 183 -17.98 -17.07 -0.55
CA GLN A 183 -18.94 -17.47 -1.58
C GLN A 183 -18.24 -17.87 -2.89
N ARG A 184 -17.24 -17.10 -3.32
CA ARG A 184 -16.53 -17.34 -4.58
C ARG A 184 -15.66 -18.59 -4.54
N PHE A 185 -14.94 -18.80 -3.44
CA PHE A 185 -13.92 -19.85 -3.34
C PHE A 185 -14.36 -21.07 -2.54
N GLY A 186 -15.58 -21.07 -1.99
CA GLY A 186 -16.06 -22.14 -1.10
C GLY A 186 -15.29 -22.22 0.21
N SER A 187 -14.64 -21.12 0.64
CA SER A 187 -13.94 -21.04 1.92
C SER A 187 -14.89 -20.72 3.07
N SER A 188 -14.40 -20.86 4.31
CA SER A 188 -15.16 -20.63 5.53
C SER A 188 -14.43 -19.71 6.51
N PHE A 189 -13.83 -18.63 6.01
CA PHE A 189 -13.16 -17.64 6.86
C PHE A 189 -14.18 -16.90 7.72
N ALA A 190 -13.80 -16.61 8.96
CA ALA A 190 -14.63 -15.79 9.84
C ALA A 190 -14.70 -14.36 9.30
N GLU A 191 -15.91 -13.81 9.22
CA GLU A 191 -16.15 -12.44 8.76
C GLU A 191 -15.68 -11.44 9.83
N PHE A 192 -15.15 -10.30 9.40
CA PHE A 192 -14.74 -9.24 10.31
C PHE A 192 -15.94 -8.39 10.73
N GLU A 193 -16.20 -8.32 12.03
CA GLU A 193 -17.22 -7.42 12.58
C GLU A 193 -16.70 -5.97 12.58
N HIS A 194 -17.24 -5.13 11.70
CA HIS A 194 -16.74 -3.77 11.46
C HIS A 194 -17.23 -2.74 12.50
N THR A 195 -16.98 -3.02 13.77
CA THR A 195 -17.29 -2.10 14.88
C THR A 195 -16.16 -1.08 15.09
N GLU A 196 -16.48 0.08 15.66
CA GLU A 196 -15.47 1.10 15.99
C GLU A 196 -14.35 0.54 16.88
N ALA A 197 -14.69 -0.33 17.85
CA ALA A 197 -13.74 -0.97 18.74
C ALA A 197 -12.76 -1.88 17.97
N ASN A 198 -13.27 -2.70 17.04
CA ASN A 198 -12.45 -3.60 16.23
C ASN A 198 -11.55 -2.82 15.26
N VAL A 199 -12.07 -1.76 14.66
CA VAL A 199 -11.30 -0.86 13.79
C VAL A 199 -10.18 -0.18 14.58
N LYS A 200 -10.47 0.35 15.78
CA LYS A 200 -9.47 0.93 16.67
C LYS A 200 -8.39 -0.08 17.01
N ARG A 201 -8.75 -1.32 17.36
CA ARG A 201 -7.78 -2.37 17.66
C ARG A 201 -6.89 -2.70 16.46
N CYS A 202 -7.43 -2.68 15.24
CA CYS A 202 -6.63 -2.85 14.02
C CYS A 202 -5.59 -1.74 13.84
N PHE A 203 -5.90 -0.49 14.23
CA PHE A 203 -4.94 0.61 14.17
C PHE A 203 -3.88 0.54 15.26
N GLU A 204 -4.26 0.19 16.50
CA GLU A 204 -3.32 -0.03 17.60
C GLU A 204 -2.29 -1.12 17.23
N LEU A 205 -2.76 -2.25 16.69
CA LEU A 205 -1.87 -3.31 16.21
C LEU A 205 -0.92 -2.80 15.12
N GLN A 206 -1.36 -1.91 14.23
CA GLN A 206 -0.52 -1.34 13.16
C GLN A 206 0.54 -0.41 13.73
N GLU A 207 0.18 0.41 14.72
CA GLU A 207 1.12 1.27 15.45
C GLU A 207 2.19 0.45 16.16
N GLU A 208 1.80 -0.60 16.90
CA GLU A 208 2.74 -1.52 17.56
C GLU A 208 3.74 -2.10 16.55
N GLY A 209 3.25 -2.51 15.38
CA GLY A 209 4.07 -3.03 14.28
C GLY A 209 5.05 -2.03 13.68
N TRP A 210 4.62 -0.79 13.48
CA TRP A 210 5.47 0.28 12.95
C TRP A 210 6.49 0.76 13.96
N ALA A 211 6.09 0.87 15.23
CA ALA A 211 6.98 1.20 16.34
C ALA A 211 8.10 0.16 16.49
N ALA A 212 7.78 -1.13 16.39
CA ALA A 212 8.76 -2.21 16.40
C ALA A 212 9.78 -2.11 15.24
N LYS A 213 9.39 -1.50 14.10
CA LYS A 213 10.25 -1.24 12.94
C LYS A 213 10.95 0.12 13.00
N GLY A 214 10.81 0.87 14.09
CA GLY A 214 11.37 2.22 14.25
C GLY A 214 10.78 3.25 13.28
N GLN A 215 9.64 2.97 12.65
CA GLN A 215 8.98 3.91 11.74
C GLN A 215 8.17 4.93 12.52
N ARG A 216 8.26 6.20 12.09
CA ARG A 216 7.53 7.34 12.64
C ARG A 216 6.86 8.13 11.51
N GLU A 217 6.07 9.13 11.87
CA GLU A 217 5.55 10.11 10.90
C GLU A 217 6.66 10.68 10.00
N PRO A 218 6.37 10.98 8.71
CA PRO A 218 5.11 10.77 7.97
C PRO A 218 5.01 9.36 7.33
N ASN A 219 5.87 8.41 7.72
CA ASN A 219 5.91 7.06 7.11
C ASN A 219 4.83 6.12 7.65
N VAL A 220 4.17 6.51 8.74
CA VAL A 220 2.96 5.86 9.25
C VAL A 220 1.73 6.29 8.44
N GLY A 221 0.82 5.36 8.18
CA GLY A 221 -0.38 5.58 7.37
C GLY A 221 -1.52 6.37 7.98
N PHE A 222 -1.30 6.98 9.15
CA PHE A 222 -2.29 7.81 9.79
C PHE A 222 -2.43 9.18 9.10
N PRO A 223 -3.65 9.73 9.01
CA PRO A 223 -3.85 11.10 8.56
C PRO A 223 -3.11 12.08 9.48
N SER A 224 -2.29 12.96 8.92
CA SER A 224 -1.68 14.08 9.64
C SER A 224 -1.70 15.34 8.77
N GLU A 225 -1.72 16.52 9.40
CA GLU A 225 -1.71 17.81 8.68
C GLU A 225 -0.44 17.95 7.82
N GLU A 226 0.68 17.42 8.28
CA GLU A 226 1.92 17.36 7.49
C GLU A 226 1.75 16.52 6.23
N ARG A 227 1.17 15.30 6.35
CA ARG A 227 0.90 14.45 5.18
C ARG A 227 -0.05 15.13 4.20
N LYS A 228 -1.05 15.85 4.69
CA LYS A 228 -1.99 16.61 3.85
C LYS A 228 -1.26 17.68 3.03
N ARG A 229 -0.42 18.50 3.68
CA ARG A 229 0.40 19.52 3.00
C ARG A 229 1.32 18.94 1.93
N ILE A 230 2.04 17.85 2.25
CA ILE A 230 2.93 17.19 1.28
C ILE A 230 2.12 16.64 0.10
N LYS A 231 0.94 16.07 0.36
CA LYS A 231 0.07 15.53 -0.67
C LYS A 231 -0.42 16.60 -1.63
N ASP A 232 -0.82 17.76 -1.11
CA ASP A 232 -1.27 18.89 -1.92
C ASP A 232 -0.15 19.40 -2.85
N GLN A 233 1.10 19.49 -2.36
CA GLN A 233 2.26 19.82 -3.19
C GLN A 233 2.56 18.76 -4.26
N LEU A 234 2.40 17.48 -3.93
CA LEU A 234 2.62 16.40 -4.90
C LEU A 234 1.49 16.32 -5.94
N ARG A 235 0.28 16.78 -5.62
CA ARG A 235 -0.84 16.82 -6.57
C ARG A 235 -0.53 17.71 -7.76
N GLU A 236 0.13 18.85 -7.55
CA GLU A 236 0.61 19.69 -8.65
C GLU A 236 1.56 18.92 -9.57
N GLN A 237 2.46 18.10 -9.01
CA GLN A 237 3.36 17.25 -9.80
C GLN A 237 2.65 16.09 -10.48
N PHE A 238 1.55 15.60 -9.88
CA PHE A 238 0.70 14.58 -10.48
C PHE A 238 0.03 15.14 -11.72
N TYR A 239 -0.55 16.34 -11.66
CA TYR A 239 -1.26 16.97 -12.79
C TYR A 239 -0.40 17.75 -13.78
N SER A 240 0.83 18.11 -13.41
CA SER A 240 1.76 18.92 -14.21
C SER A 240 1.81 18.54 -15.70
N GLU A 241 1.31 19.46 -16.54
CA GLU A 241 1.28 19.33 -18.01
C GLU A 241 2.67 19.54 -18.63
N SER A 242 3.55 20.30 -17.98
CA SER A 242 4.93 20.54 -18.43
C SER A 242 5.81 19.28 -18.48
N ARG A 243 5.33 18.17 -17.89
CA ARG A 243 5.99 16.85 -17.94
C ARG A 243 5.62 16.03 -19.20
N GLY A 244 4.82 16.58 -20.10
CA GLY A 244 4.53 16.06 -21.44
C GLY A 244 3.45 14.96 -21.49
N ASP A 245 3.05 14.62 -22.72
CA ASP A 245 1.94 13.71 -23.05
C ASP A 245 2.01 12.35 -22.36
N ARG A 246 3.23 11.87 -22.06
CA ARG A 246 3.42 10.56 -21.43
C ARG A 246 2.85 10.49 -20.02
N LEU A 247 2.98 11.55 -19.20
CA LEU A 247 2.42 11.52 -17.85
C LEU A 247 0.89 11.54 -17.91
N ILE A 248 0.32 12.32 -18.82
CA ILE A 248 -1.12 12.37 -19.08
C ILE A 248 -1.64 10.99 -19.45
N GLN A 249 -1.02 10.33 -20.45
CA GLN A 249 -1.36 8.97 -20.87
C GLN A 249 -1.29 7.96 -19.72
N MET A 250 -0.25 8.03 -18.87
CA MET A 250 -0.13 7.15 -17.72
C MET A 250 -1.24 7.36 -16.69
N ARG A 251 -1.66 8.61 -16.45
CA ARG A 251 -2.78 8.92 -15.55
C ARG A 251 -4.09 8.41 -16.11
N THR A 252 -4.38 8.72 -17.37
CA THR A 252 -5.57 8.23 -18.07
C THR A 252 -5.65 6.72 -17.99
N ARG A 253 -4.56 6.02 -18.31
CA ARG A 253 -4.50 4.56 -18.22
C ARG A 253 -4.70 4.03 -16.79
N ALA A 254 -4.17 4.71 -15.79
CA ALA A 254 -4.34 4.31 -14.39
C ALA A 254 -5.80 4.42 -13.94
N TYR A 255 -6.51 5.48 -14.36
CA TYR A 255 -7.93 5.64 -14.09
C TYR A 255 -8.80 4.62 -14.85
N GLU A 256 -8.49 4.34 -16.12
CA GLU A 256 -9.17 3.25 -16.86
C GLU A 256 -9.03 1.90 -16.15
N LEU A 257 -7.83 1.57 -15.67
CA LEU A 257 -7.61 0.32 -14.92
C LEU A 257 -8.40 0.33 -13.60
N TYR A 258 -8.38 1.45 -12.88
CA TYR A 258 -9.13 1.60 -11.64
C TYR A 258 -10.63 1.35 -11.87
N ASP A 259 -11.21 1.97 -12.89
CA ASP A 259 -12.62 1.82 -13.23
C ASP A 259 -12.97 0.37 -13.60
N LEU A 260 -12.12 -0.30 -14.39
CA LEU A 260 -12.29 -1.73 -14.72
C LEU A 260 -12.29 -2.62 -13.47
N PHE A 261 -11.42 -2.34 -12.51
CA PHE A 261 -11.38 -3.08 -11.25
C PHE A 261 -12.54 -2.72 -10.30
N CYS A 262 -13.01 -1.46 -10.31
CA CYS A 262 -14.19 -1.06 -9.56
C CYS A 262 -15.45 -1.78 -10.05
N GLN A 263 -15.62 -1.90 -11.38
CA GLN A 263 -16.71 -2.69 -11.96
C GLN A 263 -16.65 -4.16 -11.54
N ALA A 264 -15.45 -4.74 -11.48
CA ALA A 264 -15.26 -6.11 -10.97
C ALA A 264 -15.54 -6.23 -9.46
N ALA A 265 -15.41 -5.14 -8.70
CA ALA A 265 -15.69 -5.10 -7.26
C ALA A 265 -17.17 -4.94 -6.92
N GLU A 266 -18.05 -4.75 -7.91
CA GLU A 266 -19.50 -4.68 -7.76
C GLU A 266 -20.20 -6.02 -8.05
N GLN A 267 -19.44 -6.99 -8.60
CA GLN A 267 -19.87 -8.36 -8.86
C GLN A 267 -19.66 -9.27 -7.64
#